data_AF-A0A285UMD0-F1
#
_entry.id   AF-A0A285UMD0-F1
#
_cell.length_a   1.000
_cell.length_b   1.000
_cell.length_c   1.000
_cell.angle_alpha   90.00
_cell.angle_beta   90.00
_cell.angle_gamma   90.00
#
_symmetry.space_group_name_H-M   'P 1'
#
loop_
_entity.id
_entity.type
_entity.pdbx_description
1 polymer ?
#
loop_
_entity_poly.entity_id
_entity_poly.type
_entity_poly.pdbx_seq_one_letter_code
_entity_poly.pdbx_strand_id
1 'polypeptide(L)'
;MIFGDMPAGSAAGAILAHGIRADAVSLSKGHRLSEDDCRRLVQAGVQTVIAVRLEPGDLDEDAAARRLAEAIGRDHMRLSAASTGRVNLHAAADGLFLADRTVIDRFNRIDPAITLATLPDHASVRPGDMVATIKIIPLAVPQEIVERAAATLTGTDALLVRPFRPHRVGLVATVLPNLKPSVMDKTRLLLESRLSPSGSRLSNEVRVPHEAGALADALVKAALADELVIVFGASAVSDRDDVIPAAIQRAGGRVEHVGMPVDPGNLLVLGYIGATPVIGAPGCARSPKENGFDWVLARILAGEKPDRSVLTGMGVGGLLAEIPSRPRPRDAREGSRQGGAQADRVAILVLAAGQARRMGSSGKHKLLAEFDGRPLVRRSVDAALAAGAERVVVVTGHRAQEVEAAISGLPVRIVRNALHEDGMSTSLNAGMAAVETECGAVLVHLADMPRVSSEDLRLLLAAFRKAGGNVIVRAVSDGKRGNPVILPHSTFAAVRKLSGDVGARQIIETSGVPVIDVEIGPAAHFDVDTPEAVAGAGGVLRD
;
A
#
# COMPACT_ATOMS: atom_id res chain seq x y z
N MET A 1 9.27 -6.30 44.50
CA MET A 1 10.33 -5.28 44.26
C MET A 1 9.97 -3.93 44.86
N ILE A 2 10.98 -3.14 45.25
CA ILE A 2 10.82 -1.76 45.74
C ILE A 2 11.36 -0.79 44.67
N PHE A 3 10.47 -0.03 44.03
CA PHE A 3 10.82 1.04 43.08
C PHE A 3 10.70 2.40 43.76
N GLY A 4 11.69 3.26 43.57
CA GLY A 4 11.61 4.65 44.02
C GLY A 4 12.96 5.33 44.13
N ASP A 5 12.95 6.52 44.72
CA ASP A 5 14.16 7.26 45.06
C ASP A 5 14.92 6.55 46.19
N MET A 6 16.21 6.34 45.99
CA MET A 6 17.11 5.73 46.96
C MET A 6 18.33 6.62 47.17
N PRO A 7 18.82 6.79 48.41
CA PRO A 7 20.08 7.48 48.65
C PRO A 7 21.23 6.76 47.94
N ALA A 8 21.99 7.48 47.11
CA ALA A 8 23.02 6.90 46.24
C ALA A 8 24.07 6.09 47.04
N GLY A 9 24.43 6.56 48.25
CA GLY A 9 25.38 5.87 49.13
C GLY A 9 24.87 4.55 49.72
N SER A 10 23.57 4.23 49.61
CA SER A 10 22.95 3.02 50.13
C SER A 10 22.24 2.19 49.05
N ALA A 11 22.48 2.52 47.77
CA ALA A 11 21.80 1.91 46.63
C ALA A 11 22.52 0.67 46.07
N ALA A 12 23.58 0.18 46.75
CA ALA A 12 24.32 -1.00 46.31
C ALA A 12 23.38 -2.21 46.15
N GLY A 13 23.53 -2.93 45.04
CA GLY A 13 22.68 -4.04 44.63
C GLY A 13 21.38 -3.65 43.92
N ALA A 14 20.95 -2.38 43.99
CA ALA A 14 19.78 -1.88 43.27
C ALA A 14 20.07 -1.68 41.78
N ILE A 15 19.02 -1.72 40.96
CA ILE A 15 19.09 -1.60 39.50
C ILE A 15 18.59 -0.20 39.10
N LEU A 16 19.39 0.56 38.36
CA LEU A 16 19.00 1.90 37.92
C LEU A 16 17.78 1.89 36.98
N ALA A 17 16.75 2.65 37.34
CA ALA A 17 15.56 2.82 36.50
C ALA A 17 15.80 3.74 35.30
N HIS A 18 16.73 4.69 35.46
CA HIS A 18 17.15 5.64 34.43
C HIS A 18 18.68 5.68 34.36
N GLY A 19 19.22 5.90 33.17
CA GLY A 19 20.66 6.12 33.02
C GLY A 19 21.06 7.42 33.72
N ILE A 20 22.26 7.43 34.30
CA ILE A 20 22.82 8.57 35.02
C ILE A 20 24.11 9.00 34.34
N ARG A 21 24.23 10.31 34.09
CA ARG A 21 25.47 10.96 33.68
C ARG A 21 25.75 12.11 34.65
N ALA A 22 26.83 12.00 35.42
CA ALA A 22 27.28 13.02 36.37
C ALA A 22 28.81 13.00 36.44
N ASP A 23 29.45 14.13 36.18
CA ASP A 23 30.90 14.25 36.04
C ASP A 23 31.53 13.13 35.19
N ALA A 24 32.43 12.34 35.78
CA ALA A 24 33.10 11.19 35.14
C ALA A 24 32.31 9.87 35.26
N VAL A 25 31.09 9.89 35.78
CA VAL A 25 30.22 8.72 35.95
C VAL A 25 29.16 8.70 34.84
N SER A 26 29.14 7.60 34.07
CA SER A 26 28.09 7.32 33.09
C SER A 26 27.62 5.89 33.26
N LEU A 27 26.43 5.70 33.82
CA LEU A 27 25.81 4.39 34.05
C LEU A 27 24.52 4.28 33.24
N SER A 28 24.31 3.15 32.56
CA SER A 28 23.10 2.92 31.77
C SER A 28 21.90 2.55 32.64
N LYS A 29 20.69 2.74 32.09
CA LYS A 29 19.48 2.11 32.63
C LYS A 29 19.68 0.60 32.71
N GLY A 30 19.19 -0.04 33.77
CA GLY A 30 19.35 -1.47 34.01
C GLY A 30 20.70 -1.84 34.64
N HIS A 31 21.62 -0.89 34.85
CA HIS A 31 22.88 -1.16 35.53
C HIS A 31 22.63 -1.49 37.01
N ARG A 32 23.18 -2.62 37.47
CA ARG A 32 23.15 -3.02 38.88
C ARG A 32 24.29 -2.33 39.61
N LEU A 33 23.96 -1.47 40.56
CA LEU A 33 24.92 -0.65 41.29
C LEU A 33 25.84 -1.52 42.17
N SER A 34 27.14 -1.43 41.94
CA SER A 34 28.15 -1.93 42.87
C SER A 34 28.37 -0.93 44.02
N GLU A 35 29.09 -1.35 45.07
CA GLU A 35 29.54 -0.42 46.11
C GLU A 35 30.44 0.69 45.53
N ASP A 36 31.25 0.38 44.53
CA ASP A 36 32.10 1.36 43.85
C ASP A 36 31.29 2.39 43.07
N ASP A 37 30.27 1.94 42.33
CA ASP A 37 29.35 2.84 41.62
C ASP A 37 28.68 3.81 42.59
N CYS A 38 28.23 3.32 43.75
CA CYS A 38 27.61 4.16 44.78
C CYS A 38 28.57 5.22 45.31
N ARG A 39 29.83 4.86 45.60
CA ARG A 39 30.86 5.83 46.03
C ARG A 39 31.13 6.88 44.96
N ARG A 40 31.26 6.46 43.70
CA ARG A 40 31.51 7.36 42.55
C ARG A 40 30.35 8.31 42.30
N LEU A 41 29.11 7.83 42.43
CA LEU A 41 27.90 8.67 42.33
C LEU A 41 27.86 9.73 43.42
N VAL A 42 28.15 9.37 44.67
CA VAL A 42 28.22 10.32 45.79
C VAL A 42 29.33 11.36 45.58
N GLN A 43 30.52 10.93 45.11
CA GLN A 43 31.62 11.84 44.78
C GLN A 43 31.29 12.81 43.64
N ALA A 44 30.50 12.37 42.66
CA ALA A 44 29.98 13.20 41.57
C ALA A 44 28.75 14.05 41.98
N GLY A 45 28.46 14.16 43.28
CA GLY A 45 27.38 14.99 43.81
C GLY A 45 25.96 14.42 43.65
N VAL A 46 25.81 13.17 43.20
CA VAL A 46 24.50 12.52 43.07
C VAL A 46 24.04 12.03 44.44
N GLN A 47 22.99 12.67 44.98
CA GLN A 47 22.46 12.33 46.31
C GLN A 47 21.45 11.18 46.28
N THR A 48 20.58 11.17 45.28
CA THR A 48 19.52 10.17 45.11
C THR A 48 19.55 9.58 43.70
N VAL A 49 19.14 8.33 43.60
CA VAL A 49 18.94 7.62 42.33
C VAL A 49 17.56 6.99 42.31
N ILE A 50 16.90 7.02 41.15
CA ILE A 50 15.68 6.24 40.95
C ILE A 50 16.10 4.84 40.56
N ALA A 51 15.81 3.87 41.43
CA ALA A 51 16.26 2.50 41.27
C ALA A 51 15.21 1.48 41.73
N VAL A 52 15.47 0.21 41.39
CA VAL A 52 14.70 -0.95 41.82
C VAL A 52 15.56 -1.82 42.73
N ARG A 53 15.06 -2.10 43.93
CA ARG A 53 15.63 -3.10 44.82
C ARG A 53 14.79 -4.37 44.76
N LEU A 54 15.43 -5.48 44.44
CA LEU A 54 14.77 -6.79 44.41
C LEU A 54 14.48 -7.25 45.84
N GLU A 55 13.30 -7.81 46.03
CA GLU A 55 12.89 -8.49 47.25
C GLU A 55 13.09 -10.00 47.10
N PRO A 56 13.18 -10.76 48.21
CA PRO A 56 13.16 -12.22 48.15
C PRO A 56 11.94 -12.72 47.36
N GLY A 57 12.18 -13.53 46.33
CA GLY A 57 11.11 -14.04 45.44
C GLY A 57 10.85 -13.20 44.20
N ASP A 58 11.54 -12.08 43.98
CA ASP A 58 11.54 -11.40 42.68
C ASP A 58 12.49 -12.08 41.69
N LEU A 59 12.10 -12.10 40.41
CA LEU A 59 12.98 -12.36 39.28
C LEU A 59 13.35 -11.03 38.62
N ASP A 60 14.61 -10.88 38.19
CA ASP A 60 14.97 -9.79 37.29
C ASP A 60 14.28 -9.95 35.92
N GLU A 61 14.21 -8.85 35.17
CA GLU A 61 13.48 -8.79 33.90
C GLU A 61 13.92 -9.84 32.87
N ASP A 62 15.21 -10.17 32.79
CA ASP A 62 15.73 -11.13 31.81
C ASP A 62 15.50 -12.57 32.26
N ALA A 63 15.62 -12.86 33.56
CA ALA A 63 15.26 -14.15 34.13
C ALA A 63 13.75 -14.43 33.94
N ALA A 64 12.90 -13.45 34.21
CA ALA A 64 11.46 -13.57 34.02
C ALA A 64 11.08 -13.77 32.54
N ALA A 65 11.62 -12.95 31.63
CA ALA A 65 11.34 -13.08 30.20
C ALA A 65 11.74 -14.47 29.66
N ARG A 66 12.91 -14.98 30.07
CA ARG A 66 13.39 -16.31 29.69
C ARG A 66 12.47 -17.41 30.17
N ARG A 67 12.06 -17.36 31.44
CA ARG A 67 11.18 -18.36 32.06
C ARG A 67 9.83 -18.46 31.34
N LEU A 68 9.23 -17.33 30.97
CA LEU A 68 7.99 -17.29 30.20
C LEU A 68 8.17 -17.85 28.78
N ALA A 69 9.29 -17.52 28.13
CA ALA A 69 9.56 -17.99 26.78
C ALA A 69 9.79 -19.51 26.72
N GLU A 70 10.37 -20.10 27.77
CA GLU A 70 10.56 -21.54 27.91
C GLU A 70 9.25 -22.33 28.07
N ALA A 71 8.17 -21.67 28.51
CA ALA A 71 6.85 -22.28 28.59
C ALA A 71 6.15 -22.41 27.23
N ILE A 72 6.67 -21.76 26.19
CA ILE A 72 6.11 -21.78 24.84
C ILE A 72 6.72 -22.92 24.03
N GLY A 73 5.87 -23.72 23.38
CA GLY A 73 6.30 -24.73 22.41
C GLY A 73 7.12 -24.11 21.28
N ARG A 74 8.22 -24.76 20.90
CA ARG A 74 9.15 -24.23 19.86
C ARG A 74 8.87 -24.78 18.47
N ASP A 75 7.66 -25.23 18.20
CA ASP A 75 7.34 -25.88 16.93
C ASP A 75 7.52 -24.88 15.77
N HIS A 76 8.52 -25.16 14.93
CA HIS A 76 8.97 -24.29 13.84
C HIS A 76 9.25 -22.83 14.25
N MET A 77 9.68 -22.59 15.49
CA MET A 77 10.03 -21.27 16.01
C MET A 77 11.38 -21.27 16.74
N ARG A 78 12.05 -20.12 16.74
CA ARG A 78 13.32 -19.86 17.46
C ARG A 78 13.13 -18.73 18.45
N LEU A 79 13.71 -18.87 19.64
CA LEU A 79 13.71 -17.84 20.67
C LEU A 79 15.01 -17.03 20.60
N SER A 80 14.93 -15.72 20.77
CA SER A 80 16.11 -14.90 21.05
C SER A 80 16.62 -15.15 22.47
N ALA A 81 17.85 -14.75 22.75
CA ALA A 81 18.28 -14.58 24.13
C ALA A 81 17.41 -13.53 24.84
N ALA A 82 17.20 -13.70 26.14
CA ALA A 82 16.58 -12.68 26.96
C ALA A 82 17.54 -11.49 27.11
N SER A 83 17.04 -10.29 26.81
CA SER A 83 17.79 -9.06 26.99
C SER A 83 16.83 -7.89 27.20
N THR A 84 17.13 -7.04 28.18
CA THR A 84 16.30 -5.87 28.54
C THR A 84 14.83 -6.23 28.79
N GLY A 85 14.60 -7.35 29.46
CA GLY A 85 13.27 -7.87 29.77
C GLY A 85 12.50 -8.37 28.55
N ARG A 86 13.17 -8.70 27.44
CA ARG A 86 12.52 -9.10 26.19
C ARG A 86 13.03 -10.44 25.68
N VAL A 87 12.11 -11.26 25.19
CA VAL A 87 12.41 -12.42 24.34
C VAL A 87 11.54 -12.36 23.09
N ASN A 88 12.16 -12.46 21.92
CA ASN A 88 11.46 -12.50 20.63
C ASN A 88 11.37 -13.93 20.12
N LEU A 89 10.23 -14.25 19.52
CA LEU A 89 9.97 -15.50 18.84
C LEU A 89 10.02 -15.26 17.34
N HIS A 90 10.82 -16.03 16.64
CA HIS A 90 11.03 -15.93 15.21
C HIS A 90 10.58 -17.21 14.50
N ALA A 91 9.91 -17.08 13.36
CA ALA A 91 9.60 -18.23 12.51
C ALA A 91 10.89 -18.89 12.02
N ALA A 92 10.89 -20.23 11.96
CA ALA A 92 12.02 -21.03 11.48
C ALA A 92 11.78 -21.63 10.09
N ALA A 93 10.57 -21.49 9.55
CA ALA A 93 10.13 -22.05 8.27
C ALA A 93 9.17 -21.07 7.58
N ASP A 94 9.06 -21.17 6.24
CA ASP A 94 7.95 -20.56 5.50
C ASP A 94 6.65 -21.25 5.89
N GLY A 95 5.65 -20.49 6.33
CA GLY A 95 4.43 -21.08 6.86
C GLY A 95 3.36 -20.10 7.29
N LEU A 96 2.37 -20.64 7.97
CA LEU A 96 1.24 -19.92 8.54
C LEU A 96 1.40 -19.84 10.06
N PHE A 97 1.48 -18.63 10.59
CA PHE A 97 1.53 -18.39 12.02
C PHE A 97 0.13 -18.53 12.63
N LEU A 98 0.01 -19.32 13.69
CA LEU A 98 -1.25 -19.53 14.42
C LEU A 98 -1.12 -18.97 15.84
N ALA A 99 -2.15 -18.25 16.29
CA ALA A 99 -2.20 -17.63 17.60
C ALA A 99 -3.55 -17.89 18.28
N ASP A 100 -3.54 -18.58 19.42
CA ASP A 100 -4.73 -18.78 20.23
C ASP A 100 -5.03 -17.52 21.05
N ARG A 101 -5.97 -16.72 20.56
CA ARG A 101 -6.44 -15.51 21.22
C ARG A 101 -6.87 -15.75 22.68
N THR A 102 -7.52 -16.86 22.98
CA THR A 102 -8.04 -17.15 24.33
C THR A 102 -6.88 -17.32 25.31
N VAL A 103 -5.84 -18.06 24.91
CA VAL A 103 -4.66 -18.28 25.74
C VAL A 103 -3.85 -16.99 25.91
N ILE A 104 -3.62 -16.25 24.82
CA ILE A 104 -2.87 -14.98 24.84
C ILE A 104 -3.58 -13.93 25.70
N ASP A 105 -4.89 -13.77 25.54
CA ASP A 105 -5.67 -12.83 26.35
C ASP A 105 -5.63 -13.22 27.83
N ARG A 106 -5.71 -14.53 28.15
CA ARG A 106 -5.61 -15.01 29.53
C ARG A 106 -4.24 -14.72 30.13
N PHE A 107 -3.15 -14.93 29.38
CA PHE A 107 -1.80 -14.59 29.79
C PHE A 107 -1.68 -13.08 30.11
N ASN A 108 -2.13 -12.22 29.19
CA ASN A 108 -2.00 -10.76 29.32
C ASN A 108 -2.87 -10.15 30.43
N ARG A 109 -3.88 -10.88 30.93
CA ARG A 109 -4.71 -10.44 32.07
C ARG A 109 -4.10 -10.74 33.44
N ILE A 110 -3.00 -11.50 33.51
CA ILE A 110 -2.44 -11.93 34.80
C ILE A 110 -1.87 -10.75 35.59
N ASP A 111 -1.03 -9.93 34.95
CA ASP A 111 -0.40 -8.78 35.58
C ASP A 111 0.10 -7.80 34.51
N PRO A 112 -0.07 -6.47 34.69
CA PRO A 112 0.42 -5.49 33.72
C PRO A 112 1.95 -5.45 33.56
N ALA A 113 2.72 -6.04 34.49
CA ALA A 113 4.18 -6.12 34.39
C ALA A 113 4.67 -7.05 33.27
N ILE A 114 3.82 -7.96 32.78
CA ILE A 114 4.17 -8.94 31.75
C ILE A 114 3.24 -8.81 30.55
N THR A 115 3.82 -8.85 29.34
CA THR A 115 3.03 -8.80 28.10
C THR A 115 3.55 -9.79 27.09
N LEU A 116 2.63 -10.40 26.35
CA LEU A 116 2.86 -11.22 25.17
C LEU A 116 2.09 -10.61 24.00
N ALA A 117 2.81 -10.19 22.97
CA ALA A 117 2.25 -9.65 21.73
C ALA A 117 2.63 -10.53 20.54
N THR A 118 1.74 -10.62 19.54
CA THR A 118 1.91 -11.49 18.38
C THR A 118 1.61 -10.77 17.07
N LEU A 119 2.05 -11.35 15.94
CA LEU A 119 1.44 -11.06 14.65
C LEU A 119 -0.06 -11.43 14.66
N PRO A 120 -0.84 -10.96 13.67
CA PRO A 120 -2.19 -11.44 13.47
C PRO A 120 -2.22 -12.96 13.30
N ASP A 121 -3.26 -13.59 13.84
CA ASP A 121 -3.52 -15.01 13.63
C ASP A 121 -3.69 -15.32 12.12
N HIS A 122 -3.12 -16.44 11.68
CA HIS A 122 -3.01 -16.85 10.28
C HIS A 122 -2.19 -15.90 9.38
N ALA A 123 -1.22 -15.16 9.93
CA ALA A 123 -0.26 -14.42 9.11
C ALA A 123 0.69 -15.37 8.36
N SER A 124 0.98 -15.07 7.10
CA SER A 124 2.06 -15.75 6.36
C SER A 124 3.42 -15.24 6.84
N VAL A 125 4.34 -16.15 7.12
CA VAL A 125 5.66 -15.83 7.70
C VAL A 125 6.77 -16.56 6.96
N ARG A 126 7.98 -16.00 7.04
CA ARG A 126 9.23 -16.54 6.49
C ARG A 126 10.24 -16.81 7.61
N PRO A 127 11.25 -17.68 7.37
CA PRO A 127 12.32 -17.87 8.33
C PRO A 127 12.98 -16.52 8.73
N GLY A 128 13.01 -16.25 10.02
CA GLY A 128 13.56 -15.02 10.59
C GLY A 128 12.52 -13.94 10.95
N ASP A 129 11.29 -14.02 10.42
CA ASP A 129 10.23 -13.08 10.78
C ASP A 129 9.89 -13.20 12.27
N MET A 130 9.77 -12.07 12.96
CA MET A 130 9.36 -12.03 14.36
C MET A 130 7.84 -12.22 14.46
N VAL A 131 7.41 -13.33 15.06
CA VAL A 131 5.99 -13.72 15.15
C VAL A 131 5.36 -13.38 16.49
N ALA A 132 6.17 -13.30 17.55
CA ALA A 132 5.72 -12.90 18.87
C ALA A 132 6.86 -12.27 19.70
N THR A 133 6.51 -11.51 20.73
CA THR A 133 7.47 -10.94 21.69
C THR A 133 6.90 -10.96 23.09
N ILE A 134 7.72 -11.41 24.04
CA ILE A 134 7.46 -11.27 25.48
C ILE A 134 8.19 -10.04 25.96
N LYS A 135 7.52 -9.24 26.78
CA LYS A 135 8.11 -8.08 27.44
C LYS A 135 7.75 -8.07 28.92
N ILE A 136 8.79 -8.02 29.76
CA ILE A 136 8.71 -7.58 31.15
C ILE A 136 8.91 -6.06 31.14
N ILE A 137 7.94 -5.34 31.69
CA ILE A 137 7.92 -3.88 31.72
C ILE A 137 8.80 -3.31 32.85
N PRO A 138 8.66 -3.76 34.12
CA PRO A 138 9.57 -3.36 35.20
C PRO A 138 10.91 -4.11 35.13
N LEU A 139 11.90 -3.63 35.86
CA LEU A 139 13.23 -4.26 35.96
C LEU A 139 13.22 -5.57 36.76
N ALA A 140 12.14 -5.85 37.48
CA ALA A 140 11.92 -7.10 38.21
C ALA A 140 10.42 -7.37 38.38
N VAL A 141 10.05 -8.64 38.55
CA VAL A 141 8.67 -9.09 38.76
C VAL A 141 8.64 -10.25 39.76
N PRO A 142 7.63 -10.33 40.64
CA PRO A 142 7.47 -11.47 41.54
C PRO A 142 7.43 -12.82 40.78
N GLN A 143 8.19 -13.80 41.27
CA GLN A 143 8.29 -15.13 40.67
C GLN A 143 6.91 -15.82 40.57
N GLU A 144 6.05 -15.64 41.57
CA GLU A 144 4.70 -16.22 41.56
C GLU A 144 3.87 -15.77 40.35
N ILE A 145 3.98 -14.50 39.96
CA ILE A 145 3.30 -13.94 38.78
C ILE A 145 3.84 -14.60 37.51
N VAL A 146 5.16 -14.75 37.40
CA VAL A 146 5.82 -15.39 36.26
C VAL A 146 5.40 -16.85 36.12
N GLU A 147 5.37 -17.61 37.22
CA GLU A 147 4.97 -19.02 37.18
C GLU A 147 3.49 -19.19 36.83
N ARG A 148 2.60 -18.34 37.37
CA ARG A 148 1.19 -18.31 36.99
C ARG A 148 1.02 -18.03 35.49
N ALA A 149 1.82 -17.13 34.93
CA ALA A 149 1.77 -16.81 33.50
C ALA A 149 2.35 -17.91 32.62
N ALA A 150 3.49 -18.48 32.99
CA ALA A 150 4.07 -19.65 32.33
C ALA A 150 3.09 -20.84 32.29
N ALA A 151 2.35 -21.07 33.38
CA ALA A 151 1.34 -22.13 33.45
C ALA A 151 0.20 -21.96 32.43
N THR A 152 -0.10 -20.75 31.96
CA THR A 152 -1.12 -20.54 30.92
C THR A 152 -0.66 -20.95 29.52
N LEU A 153 0.65 -21.00 29.29
CA LEU A 153 1.29 -21.33 28.02
C LEU A 153 1.75 -22.79 27.96
N THR A 154 2.17 -23.33 29.11
CA THR A 154 2.76 -24.68 29.21
C THR A 154 1.79 -25.74 28.69
N GLY A 155 2.26 -26.57 27.76
CA GLY A 155 1.48 -27.68 27.19
C GLY A 155 0.32 -27.25 26.30
N THR A 156 0.28 -25.97 25.89
CA THR A 156 -0.71 -25.45 24.94
C THR A 156 -0.08 -25.14 23.59
N ASP A 157 -0.91 -25.18 22.56
CA ASP A 157 -0.57 -24.74 21.20
C ASP A 157 -0.87 -23.25 21.02
N ALA A 158 -0.54 -22.42 22.03
CA ALA A 158 -0.88 -21.00 22.04
C ALA A 158 -0.29 -20.23 20.85
N LEU A 159 0.90 -20.63 20.43
CA LEU A 159 1.65 -20.05 19.32
C LEU A 159 2.29 -21.19 18.52
N LEU A 160 2.07 -21.22 17.22
CA LEU A 160 2.66 -22.21 16.32
C LEU A 160 2.99 -21.57 14.98
N VAL A 161 3.96 -22.14 14.27
CA VAL A 161 4.11 -21.91 12.82
C VAL A 161 3.85 -23.23 12.12
N ARG A 162 2.82 -23.29 11.29
CA ARG A 162 2.56 -24.46 10.42
C ARG A 162 3.31 -24.28 9.10
N PRO A 163 4.35 -25.08 8.82
CA PRO A 163 5.08 -24.96 7.57
C PRO A 163 4.17 -25.21 6.37
N PHE A 164 4.38 -24.46 5.31
CA PHE A 164 3.72 -24.75 4.05
C PHE A 164 4.22 -26.09 3.48
N ARG A 165 3.31 -26.79 2.79
CA ARG A 165 3.61 -28.02 2.06
C ARG A 165 3.61 -27.73 0.56
N PRO A 166 4.55 -28.30 -0.20
CA PRO A 166 4.54 -28.18 -1.65
C PRO A 166 3.33 -28.92 -2.22
N HIS A 167 2.58 -28.25 -3.09
CA HIS A 167 1.46 -28.83 -3.82
C HIS A 167 1.73 -28.81 -5.33
N ARG A 168 1.25 -29.84 -6.02
CA ARG A 168 1.03 -29.80 -7.47
C ARG A 168 -0.27 -29.06 -7.76
N VAL A 169 -0.17 -27.96 -8.48
CA VAL A 169 -1.29 -27.04 -8.70
C VAL A 169 -1.69 -27.01 -10.18
N GLY A 170 -2.94 -27.37 -10.47
CA GLY A 170 -3.54 -27.23 -11.81
C GLY A 170 -4.12 -25.84 -12.01
N LEU A 171 -3.82 -25.19 -13.14
CA LEU A 171 -4.39 -23.89 -13.50
C LEU A 171 -5.40 -24.05 -14.64
N VAL A 172 -6.64 -23.62 -14.40
CA VAL A 172 -7.65 -23.52 -15.46
C VAL A 172 -8.06 -22.06 -15.66
N ALA A 173 -7.82 -21.52 -16.85
CA ALA A 173 -8.16 -20.14 -17.16
C ALA A 173 -9.24 -20.10 -18.25
N THR A 174 -10.37 -19.46 -17.95
CA THR A 174 -11.42 -19.33 -18.96
C THR A 174 -11.13 -18.14 -19.91
N VAL A 175 -11.63 -18.20 -21.14
CA VAL A 175 -11.42 -17.16 -22.17
C VAL A 175 -12.72 -16.55 -22.68
N LEU A 176 -12.65 -15.28 -23.03
CA LEU A 176 -13.65 -14.53 -23.81
C LEU A 176 -12.94 -13.86 -25.00
N PRO A 177 -13.64 -13.55 -26.12
CA PRO A 177 -13.01 -13.01 -27.33
C PRO A 177 -12.16 -11.75 -27.11
N ASN A 178 -12.55 -10.91 -26.14
CA ASN A 178 -11.88 -9.63 -25.85
C ASN A 178 -10.74 -9.77 -24.82
N LEU A 179 -10.51 -10.95 -24.25
CA LEU A 179 -9.44 -11.17 -23.27
C LEU A 179 -8.13 -11.48 -23.99
N LYS A 180 -7.16 -10.56 -23.87
CA LYS A 180 -5.83 -10.73 -24.49
C LYS A 180 -5.08 -11.91 -23.86
N PRO A 181 -4.43 -12.79 -24.65
CA PRO A 181 -3.61 -13.89 -24.13
C PRO A 181 -2.54 -13.43 -23.14
N SER A 182 -1.95 -12.26 -23.37
CA SER A 182 -0.91 -11.68 -22.51
C SER A 182 -1.37 -11.37 -21.08
N VAL A 183 -2.68 -11.17 -20.85
CA VAL A 183 -3.23 -11.03 -19.49
C VAL A 183 -3.18 -12.37 -18.75
N MET A 184 -3.46 -13.46 -19.46
CA MET A 184 -3.42 -14.81 -18.90
C MET A 184 -1.97 -15.23 -18.62
N ASP A 185 -1.05 -14.93 -19.53
CA ASP A 185 0.39 -15.20 -19.34
C ASP A 185 0.93 -14.49 -18.10
N LYS A 186 0.57 -13.21 -17.91
CA LYS A 186 0.92 -12.46 -16.69
C LYS A 186 0.29 -13.05 -15.43
N THR A 187 -0.94 -13.55 -15.53
CA THR A 187 -1.64 -14.18 -14.40
C THR A 187 -0.96 -15.48 -13.98
N ARG A 188 -0.53 -16.29 -14.96
CA ARG A 188 0.26 -17.51 -14.73
C ARG A 188 1.55 -17.19 -13.97
N LEU A 189 2.35 -16.23 -14.46
CA LEU A 189 3.61 -15.82 -13.82
C LEU A 189 3.39 -15.29 -12.40
N LEU A 190 2.33 -14.50 -12.19
CA LEU A 190 1.99 -14.01 -10.86
C LEU A 190 1.61 -15.15 -9.91
N LEU A 191 0.81 -16.11 -10.39
CA LEU A 191 0.43 -17.26 -9.58
C LEU A 191 1.65 -18.12 -9.22
N GLU A 192 2.58 -18.34 -10.16
CA GLU A 192 3.87 -19.01 -9.86
C GLU A 192 4.64 -18.27 -8.76
N SER A 193 4.67 -16.94 -8.80
CA SER A 193 5.29 -16.14 -7.75
C SER A 193 4.60 -16.30 -6.39
N ARG A 194 3.27 -16.41 -6.35
CA ARG A 194 2.50 -16.65 -5.12
C ARG A 194 2.69 -18.06 -4.56
N LEU A 195 2.90 -19.06 -5.42
CA LEU A 195 3.13 -20.46 -5.02
C LEU A 195 4.56 -20.72 -4.55
N SER A 196 5.54 -19.97 -5.06
CA SER A 196 6.97 -20.18 -4.81
C SER A 196 7.34 -20.33 -3.32
N PRO A 197 6.88 -19.47 -2.38
CA PRO A 197 7.24 -19.58 -0.95
C PRO A 197 6.85 -20.91 -0.29
N SER A 198 5.80 -21.56 -0.79
CA SER A 198 5.36 -22.87 -0.27
C SER A 198 6.09 -24.07 -0.90
N GLY A 199 6.96 -23.82 -1.87
CA GLY A 199 7.53 -24.88 -2.70
C GLY A 199 6.54 -25.46 -3.73
N SER A 200 5.30 -24.98 -3.79
CA SER A 200 4.29 -25.43 -4.75
C SER A 200 4.64 -25.04 -6.19
N ARG A 201 4.12 -25.79 -7.16
CA ARG A 201 4.41 -25.60 -8.58
C ARG A 201 3.15 -25.78 -9.43
N LEU A 202 3.05 -25.01 -10.51
CA LEU A 202 2.06 -25.26 -11.54
C LEU A 202 2.45 -26.51 -12.33
N SER A 203 1.54 -27.47 -12.42
CA SER A 203 1.73 -28.71 -13.20
C SER A 203 1.33 -28.54 -14.66
N ASN A 204 0.25 -27.81 -14.90
CA ASN A 204 -0.31 -27.51 -16.22
C ASN A 204 -1.08 -26.18 -16.21
N GLU A 205 -1.35 -25.68 -17.41
CA GLU A 205 -2.35 -24.64 -17.64
C GLU A 205 -3.28 -25.09 -18.76
N VAL A 206 -4.60 -25.04 -18.52
CA VAL A 206 -5.62 -25.31 -19.53
C VAL A 206 -6.45 -24.06 -19.75
N ARG A 207 -6.64 -23.69 -21.02
CA ARG A 207 -7.49 -22.56 -21.42
C ARG A 207 -8.76 -23.06 -22.08
N VAL A 208 -9.92 -22.66 -21.57
CA VAL A 208 -11.25 -23.13 -22.03
C VAL A 208 -12.20 -21.96 -22.26
N PRO A 209 -13.24 -22.10 -23.10
CA PRO A 209 -14.32 -21.11 -23.17
C PRO A 209 -14.90 -20.79 -21.79
N HIS A 210 -15.36 -19.55 -21.59
CA HIS A 210 -16.04 -19.13 -20.35
C HIS A 210 -17.47 -19.68 -20.26
N GLU A 211 -17.56 -21.01 -20.18
CA GLU A 211 -18.80 -21.79 -20.18
C GLU A 211 -18.71 -22.90 -19.14
N ALA A 212 -19.79 -23.12 -18.39
CA ALA A 212 -19.79 -24.06 -17.26
C ALA A 212 -19.47 -25.51 -17.67
N GLY A 213 -19.90 -25.95 -18.86
CA GLY A 213 -19.60 -27.29 -19.37
C GLY A 213 -18.11 -27.48 -19.69
N ALA A 214 -17.54 -26.60 -20.50
CA ALA A 214 -16.13 -26.65 -20.87
C ALA A 214 -15.20 -26.53 -19.64
N LEU A 215 -15.56 -25.69 -18.68
CA LEU A 215 -14.83 -25.58 -17.42
C LEU A 215 -14.97 -26.84 -16.57
N ALA A 216 -16.15 -27.45 -16.48
CA ALA A 216 -16.35 -28.69 -15.72
C ALA A 216 -15.47 -29.83 -16.24
N ASP A 217 -15.39 -30.01 -17.56
CA ASP A 217 -14.55 -31.05 -18.18
C ASP A 217 -13.06 -30.85 -17.87
N ALA A 218 -12.60 -29.60 -17.82
CA ALA A 218 -11.24 -29.27 -17.43
C ALA A 218 -11.00 -29.50 -15.92
N LEU A 219 -11.98 -29.16 -15.08
CA LEU A 219 -11.91 -29.36 -13.63
C LEU A 219 -11.83 -30.83 -13.24
N VAL A 220 -12.61 -31.72 -13.89
CA VAL A 220 -12.53 -33.17 -13.65
C VAL A 220 -11.12 -33.69 -13.89
N LYS A 221 -10.50 -33.29 -15.02
CA LYS A 221 -9.14 -33.71 -15.37
C LYS A 221 -8.10 -33.14 -14.39
N ALA A 222 -8.21 -31.86 -14.05
CA ALA A 222 -7.30 -31.20 -13.13
C ALA A 222 -7.41 -31.79 -11.70
N ALA A 223 -8.61 -32.04 -11.20
CA ALA A 223 -8.81 -32.57 -9.85
C ALA A 223 -8.30 -34.02 -9.66
N LEU A 224 -8.23 -34.80 -10.75
CA LEU A 224 -7.61 -36.13 -10.75
C LEU A 224 -6.07 -36.06 -10.80
N ALA A 225 -5.54 -35.05 -11.49
CA ALA A 225 -4.12 -34.91 -11.71
C ALA A 225 -3.41 -34.14 -10.59
N ASP A 226 -4.06 -33.19 -9.95
CA ASP A 226 -3.46 -32.16 -9.10
C ASP A 226 -4.04 -32.14 -7.68
N GLU A 227 -3.26 -31.62 -6.74
CA GLU A 227 -3.61 -31.57 -5.32
C GLU A 227 -4.37 -30.28 -4.95
N LEU A 228 -4.31 -29.28 -5.83
CA LEU A 228 -5.04 -28.02 -5.74
C LEU A 228 -5.33 -27.54 -7.16
N VAL A 229 -6.56 -27.07 -7.41
CA VAL A 229 -6.94 -26.47 -8.69
C VAL A 229 -7.28 -25.00 -8.49
N ILE A 230 -6.69 -24.13 -9.32
CA ILE A 230 -6.97 -22.70 -9.31
C ILE A 230 -7.61 -22.30 -10.63
N VAL A 231 -8.75 -21.64 -10.54
CA VAL A 231 -9.53 -21.17 -11.69
C VAL A 231 -9.43 -19.65 -11.78
N PHE A 232 -9.01 -19.15 -12.93
CA PHE A 232 -9.10 -17.72 -13.26
C PHE A 232 -10.20 -17.48 -14.29
N GLY A 233 -11.32 -16.90 -13.83
CA GLY A 233 -12.43 -16.48 -14.68
C GLY A 233 -12.04 -15.36 -15.66
N ALA A 234 -12.61 -15.40 -16.87
CA ALA A 234 -12.55 -14.31 -17.84
C ALA A 234 -13.43 -13.13 -17.41
N SER A 235 -14.49 -13.43 -16.65
CA SER A 235 -15.39 -12.48 -16.00
C SER A 235 -15.41 -12.70 -14.49
N ALA A 236 -15.85 -11.67 -13.76
CA ALA A 236 -16.07 -11.75 -12.32
C ALA A 236 -17.31 -12.60 -12.01
N VAL A 237 -17.22 -13.40 -10.95
CA VAL A 237 -18.36 -14.19 -10.44
C VAL A 237 -19.41 -13.24 -9.88
N SER A 238 -20.64 -13.35 -10.37
CA SER A 238 -21.75 -12.49 -10.01
C SER A 238 -22.78 -13.17 -9.12
N ASP A 239 -22.86 -14.50 -9.19
CA ASP A 239 -23.86 -15.29 -8.45
C ASP A 239 -23.35 -16.72 -8.13
N ARG A 240 -24.07 -17.43 -7.26
CA ARG A 240 -23.82 -18.84 -6.92
C ARG A 240 -24.07 -19.81 -8.07
N ASP A 241 -24.82 -19.42 -9.09
CA ASP A 241 -25.12 -20.24 -10.26
C ASP A 241 -24.30 -19.82 -11.50
N ASP A 242 -23.33 -18.90 -11.31
CA ASP A 242 -22.42 -18.44 -12.35
C ASP A 242 -21.44 -19.55 -12.81
N VAL A 243 -20.65 -19.28 -13.85
CA VAL A 243 -19.82 -20.24 -14.59
C VAL A 243 -18.92 -21.09 -13.68
N ILE A 244 -18.20 -20.49 -12.72
CA ILE A 244 -17.25 -21.22 -11.88
C ILE A 244 -17.95 -22.13 -10.87
N PRO A 245 -18.88 -21.64 -10.01
CA PRO A 245 -19.64 -22.52 -9.12
C PRO A 245 -20.40 -23.63 -9.86
N ALA A 246 -21.07 -23.29 -10.98
CA ALA A 246 -21.82 -24.26 -11.77
C ALA A 246 -20.90 -25.34 -12.38
N ALA A 247 -19.69 -24.97 -12.81
CA ALA A 247 -18.72 -25.93 -13.31
C ALA A 247 -18.22 -26.88 -12.22
N ILE A 248 -18.00 -26.39 -10.99
CA ILE A 248 -17.62 -27.24 -9.85
C ILE A 248 -18.72 -28.28 -9.57
N GLN A 249 -19.99 -27.87 -9.55
CA GLN A 249 -21.12 -28.78 -9.34
C GLN A 249 -21.23 -29.81 -10.48
N ARG A 250 -21.11 -29.37 -11.73
CA ARG A 250 -21.15 -30.25 -12.92
C ARG A 250 -20.01 -31.25 -12.96
N ALA A 251 -18.85 -30.90 -12.42
CA ALA A 251 -17.72 -31.80 -12.25
C ALA A 251 -17.92 -32.84 -11.12
N GLY A 252 -19.10 -32.89 -10.49
CA GLY A 252 -19.39 -33.76 -9.34
C GLY A 252 -18.83 -33.22 -8.01
N GLY A 253 -18.39 -31.97 -7.99
CA GLY A 253 -17.87 -31.30 -6.81
C GLY A 253 -18.94 -30.62 -5.97
N ARG A 254 -18.52 -30.12 -4.81
CA ARG A 254 -19.32 -29.30 -3.91
C ARG A 254 -18.76 -27.90 -3.84
N VAL A 255 -19.62 -26.89 -4.01
CA VAL A 255 -19.28 -25.49 -3.73
C VAL A 255 -19.36 -25.30 -2.21
N GLU A 256 -18.24 -24.93 -1.59
CA GLU A 256 -18.16 -24.64 -0.15
C GLU A 256 -18.74 -23.26 0.13
N HIS A 257 -18.27 -22.25 -0.60
CA HIS A 257 -18.73 -20.88 -0.44
C HIS A 257 -18.46 -20.04 -1.69
N VAL A 258 -19.33 -19.06 -1.93
CA VAL A 258 -19.18 -18.03 -2.97
C VAL A 258 -19.14 -16.68 -2.28
N GLY A 259 -18.05 -15.97 -2.52
CA GLY A 259 -17.69 -14.72 -1.88
C GLY A 259 -16.99 -14.90 -0.55
N MET A 260 -16.44 -13.79 -0.03
CA MET A 260 -15.87 -13.72 1.32
C MET A 260 -15.86 -12.26 1.81
N PRO A 261 -15.88 -12.00 3.12
CA PRO A 261 -15.88 -10.65 3.68
C PRO A 261 -14.48 -10.01 3.71
N VAL A 262 -13.69 -10.18 2.64
CA VAL A 262 -12.34 -9.61 2.50
C VAL A 262 -12.24 -8.76 1.23
N ASP A 263 -11.65 -7.57 1.32
CA ASP A 263 -11.55 -6.59 0.25
C ASP A 263 -10.12 -6.03 0.10
N PRO A 264 -9.48 -6.20 -1.07
CA PRO A 264 -9.93 -6.95 -2.25
C PRO A 264 -9.92 -8.47 -2.03
N GLY A 265 -10.84 -9.20 -2.69
CA GLY A 265 -10.94 -10.67 -2.60
C GLY A 265 -12.37 -11.23 -2.52
N ASN A 266 -13.35 -10.34 -2.35
CA ASN A 266 -14.74 -10.66 -2.03
C ASN A 266 -15.52 -11.53 -3.02
N LEU A 267 -15.00 -11.77 -4.22
CA LEU A 267 -15.63 -12.61 -5.26
C LEU A 267 -14.97 -13.99 -5.40
N LEU A 268 -14.19 -14.41 -4.40
CA LEU A 268 -13.58 -15.73 -4.37
C LEU A 268 -14.65 -16.83 -4.33
N VAL A 269 -14.43 -17.91 -5.07
CA VAL A 269 -15.22 -19.14 -4.96
C VAL A 269 -14.34 -20.22 -4.36
N LEU A 270 -14.82 -20.90 -3.34
CA LEU A 270 -14.17 -22.11 -2.81
C LEU A 270 -15.10 -23.30 -3.02
N GLY A 271 -14.55 -24.38 -3.55
CA GLY A 271 -15.23 -25.67 -3.67
C GLY A 271 -14.24 -26.82 -3.60
N TYR A 272 -14.76 -28.04 -3.71
CA TYR A 272 -14.00 -29.27 -3.65
C TYR A 272 -14.53 -30.28 -4.65
N ILE A 273 -13.64 -30.96 -5.38
CA ILE A 273 -13.97 -32.14 -6.19
C ILE A 273 -13.31 -33.33 -5.49
N GLY A 274 -14.11 -34.17 -4.84
CA GLY A 274 -13.60 -35.15 -3.89
C GLY A 274 -12.86 -34.46 -2.73
N ALA A 275 -11.58 -34.78 -2.55
CA ALA A 275 -10.71 -34.13 -1.57
C ALA A 275 -9.99 -32.89 -2.13
N THR A 276 -9.94 -32.71 -3.45
CA THR A 276 -9.13 -31.68 -4.10
C THR A 276 -9.80 -30.31 -3.99
N PRO A 277 -9.18 -29.31 -3.35
CA PRO A 277 -9.68 -27.94 -3.32
C PRO A 277 -9.67 -27.31 -4.71
N VAL A 278 -10.73 -26.55 -5.01
CA VAL A 278 -10.88 -25.72 -6.21
C VAL A 278 -11.12 -24.28 -5.78
N ILE A 279 -10.18 -23.39 -6.12
CA ILE A 279 -10.29 -21.96 -5.82
C ILE A 279 -10.61 -21.20 -7.12
N GLY A 280 -11.81 -20.65 -7.21
CA GLY A 280 -12.14 -19.60 -8.17
C GLY A 280 -11.54 -18.28 -7.71
N ALA A 281 -10.40 -17.91 -8.30
CA ALA A 281 -9.69 -16.69 -7.94
C ALA A 281 -10.43 -15.45 -8.46
N PRO A 282 -10.65 -14.42 -7.61
CA PRO A 282 -11.28 -13.18 -8.04
C PRO A 282 -10.36 -12.41 -9.00
N GLY A 283 -10.93 -11.57 -9.87
CA GLY A 283 -10.14 -10.83 -10.86
C GLY A 283 -9.03 -9.95 -10.27
N CYS A 284 -9.24 -9.43 -9.06
CA CYS A 284 -8.23 -8.67 -8.31
C CYS A 284 -7.00 -9.49 -7.90
N ALA A 285 -7.07 -10.83 -7.87
CA ALA A 285 -5.92 -11.70 -7.62
C ALA A 285 -4.89 -11.69 -8.76
N ARG A 286 -5.20 -11.05 -9.92
CA ARG A 286 -4.25 -10.77 -11.01
C ARG A 286 -3.29 -9.60 -10.71
N SER A 287 -3.44 -8.95 -9.55
CA SER A 287 -2.53 -7.92 -9.02
C SER A 287 -1.51 -8.55 -8.06
N PRO A 288 -0.27 -8.02 -7.94
CA PRO A 288 0.71 -8.46 -6.94
C PRO A 288 0.37 -8.05 -5.50
N LYS A 289 -0.64 -7.19 -5.29
CA LYS A 289 -1.08 -6.80 -3.94
C LYS A 289 -1.72 -7.97 -3.21
N GLU A 290 -1.69 -7.92 -1.88
CA GLU A 290 -2.38 -8.88 -1.03
C GLU A 290 -3.88 -8.92 -1.33
N ASN A 291 -4.46 -10.11 -1.27
CA ASN A 291 -5.85 -10.38 -1.60
C ASN A 291 -6.44 -11.43 -0.65
N GLY A 292 -7.76 -11.44 -0.45
CA GLY A 292 -8.44 -12.54 0.26
C GLY A 292 -8.15 -13.93 -0.34
N PHE A 293 -7.82 -14.00 -1.63
CA PHE A 293 -7.27 -15.21 -2.28
C PHE A 293 -6.04 -15.75 -1.56
N ASP A 294 -5.12 -14.90 -1.12
CA ASP A 294 -3.89 -15.30 -0.44
C ASP A 294 -4.16 -15.93 0.92
N TRP A 295 -5.17 -15.43 1.64
CA TRP A 295 -5.55 -15.97 2.94
C TRP A 295 -6.10 -17.39 2.81
N VAL A 296 -6.95 -17.63 1.81
CA VAL A 296 -7.49 -18.98 1.54
C VAL A 296 -6.38 -19.91 1.02
N LEU A 297 -5.53 -19.41 0.11
CA LEU A 297 -4.40 -20.16 -0.43
C LEU A 297 -3.42 -20.58 0.68
N ALA A 298 -2.99 -19.67 1.54
CA ALA A 298 -2.03 -19.94 2.60
C ALA A 298 -2.54 -21.01 3.59
N ARG A 299 -3.82 -20.96 3.94
CA ARG A 299 -4.47 -21.99 4.78
C ARG A 299 -4.40 -23.37 4.14
N ILE A 300 -4.79 -23.49 2.87
CA ILE A 300 -4.72 -24.76 2.13
C ILE A 300 -3.29 -25.27 2.04
N LEU A 301 -2.33 -24.39 1.73
CA LEU A 301 -0.90 -24.74 1.65
C LEU A 301 -0.33 -25.17 3.01
N ALA A 302 -0.87 -24.68 4.12
CA ALA A 302 -0.55 -25.13 5.48
C ALA A 302 -1.27 -26.43 5.90
N GLY A 303 -2.08 -27.02 5.01
CA GLY A 303 -2.82 -28.26 5.24
C GLY A 303 -4.19 -28.09 5.89
N GLU A 304 -4.71 -26.87 5.99
CA GLU A 304 -6.09 -26.64 6.43
C GLU A 304 -7.10 -26.94 5.32
N LYS A 305 -8.34 -27.21 5.74
CA LYS A 305 -9.49 -27.33 4.84
C LYS A 305 -10.51 -26.25 5.19
N PRO A 306 -10.36 -25.02 4.66
CA PRO A 306 -11.27 -23.93 4.96
C PRO A 306 -12.70 -24.29 4.58
N ASP A 307 -13.63 -24.07 5.49
CA ASP A 307 -15.06 -24.24 5.26
C ASP A 307 -15.76 -22.87 5.21
N ARG A 308 -17.09 -22.90 5.06
CA ARG A 308 -17.90 -21.69 5.11
C ARG A 308 -17.69 -20.86 6.39
N SER A 309 -17.51 -21.50 7.55
CA SER A 309 -17.32 -20.80 8.82
C SER A 309 -16.00 -20.02 8.80
N VAL A 310 -14.93 -20.66 8.32
CA VAL A 310 -13.63 -20.03 8.15
C VAL A 310 -13.71 -18.84 7.20
N LEU A 311 -14.31 -18.99 6.02
CA LEU A 311 -14.40 -17.91 5.03
C LEU A 311 -15.22 -16.72 5.55
N THR A 312 -16.39 -16.99 6.15
CA THR A 312 -17.26 -15.93 6.68
C THR A 312 -16.70 -15.27 7.95
N GLY A 313 -15.80 -15.94 8.67
CA GLY A 313 -15.09 -15.40 9.83
C GLY A 313 -13.98 -14.39 9.50
N MET A 314 -13.57 -14.27 8.23
CA MET A 314 -12.46 -13.39 7.81
C MET A 314 -12.81 -11.89 7.76
N GLY A 315 -13.99 -11.49 8.26
CA GLY A 315 -14.45 -10.10 8.14
C GLY A 315 -13.69 -9.12 9.03
N VAL A 316 -13.25 -9.54 10.22
CA VAL A 316 -12.43 -8.70 11.11
C VAL A 316 -11.03 -8.62 10.53
N GLY A 317 -10.57 -7.41 10.21
CA GLY A 317 -9.31 -7.19 9.51
C GLY A 317 -9.38 -7.48 8.00
N GLY A 318 -10.54 -7.89 7.48
CA GLY A 318 -10.73 -8.22 6.06
C GLY A 318 -10.64 -7.02 5.11
N LEU A 319 -10.47 -5.79 5.60
CA LEU A 319 -10.22 -4.62 4.76
C LEU A 319 -8.70 -4.45 4.59
N LEU A 320 -8.13 -5.14 3.60
CA LEU A 320 -6.68 -5.21 3.34
C LEU A 320 -6.12 -3.91 2.77
N ALA A 321 -6.95 -3.18 2.05
CA ALA A 321 -6.62 -1.85 1.54
C ALA A 321 -7.85 -0.97 1.65
N GLU A 322 -7.70 0.24 2.19
CA GLU A 322 -8.67 1.29 1.93
C GLU A 322 -8.62 1.60 0.44
N ILE A 323 -9.63 1.12 -0.29
CA ILE A 323 -10.01 1.72 -1.55
C ILE A 323 -10.44 3.16 -1.20
N PRO A 324 -9.89 4.22 -1.82
CA PRO A 324 -10.48 5.55 -1.75
C PRO A 324 -11.93 5.43 -2.24
N SER A 325 -12.86 5.34 -1.28
CA SER A 325 -14.31 5.18 -1.45
C SER A 325 -14.75 4.34 -2.67
N ARG A 326 -15.08 3.06 -2.44
CA ARG A 326 -16.02 2.36 -3.36
C ARG A 326 -17.22 3.27 -3.61
N PRO A 327 -17.57 3.64 -4.85
CA PRO A 327 -18.78 4.42 -5.11
C PRO A 327 -19.98 3.52 -4.75
N ARG A 328 -20.55 3.72 -3.56
CA ARG A 328 -21.79 3.04 -3.15
C ARG A 328 -22.96 3.75 -3.84
N PRO A 329 -23.80 3.07 -4.64
CA PRO A 329 -24.96 3.68 -5.29
C PRO A 329 -26.08 4.16 -4.33
N ARG A 330 -25.94 3.91 -3.01
CA ARG A 330 -27.00 4.18 -2.02
C ARG A 330 -26.64 5.10 -0.86
N ASP A 331 -25.36 5.34 -0.59
CA ASP A 331 -24.93 6.25 0.49
C ASP A 331 -24.82 7.72 0.03
N ALA A 332 -25.08 7.98 -1.27
CA ALA A 332 -25.02 9.30 -1.89
C ALA A 332 -26.07 10.32 -1.37
N ARG A 333 -26.98 9.93 -0.47
CA ARG A 333 -28.08 10.80 -0.04
C ARG A 333 -27.93 11.40 1.36
N GLU A 334 -27.06 10.88 2.23
CA GLU A 334 -27.09 11.29 3.65
C GLU A 334 -25.81 11.96 4.17
N GLY A 335 -24.67 11.90 3.46
CA GLY A 335 -23.43 12.59 3.86
C GLY A 335 -23.16 13.95 3.17
N SER A 336 -23.98 14.35 2.20
CA SER A 336 -23.65 15.39 1.21
C SER A 336 -24.12 16.81 1.58
N ARG A 337 -23.95 17.24 2.84
CA ARG A 337 -24.28 18.64 3.19
C ARG A 337 -23.16 19.46 3.86
N GLN A 338 -21.99 18.90 4.14
CA GLN A 338 -20.93 19.69 4.80
C GLN A 338 -19.53 19.69 4.14
N GLY A 339 -19.32 19.04 2.98
CA GLY A 339 -18.02 19.06 2.26
C GLY A 339 -18.05 19.31 0.74
N GLY A 340 -19.23 19.49 0.13
CA GLY A 340 -19.39 19.46 -1.34
C GLY A 340 -18.70 20.60 -2.12
N ALA A 341 -18.39 21.73 -1.48
CA ALA A 341 -17.90 22.90 -2.21
C ALA A 341 -16.43 22.84 -2.63
N GLN A 342 -15.62 21.94 -2.04
CA GLN A 342 -14.17 21.85 -2.31
C GLN A 342 -13.82 20.74 -3.30
N ALA A 343 -14.58 19.63 -3.31
CA ALA A 343 -14.35 18.49 -4.20
C ALA A 343 -14.53 18.83 -5.69
N ASP A 344 -15.41 19.78 -6.01
CA ASP A 344 -15.70 20.21 -7.39
C ASP A 344 -14.75 21.28 -7.93
N ARG A 345 -13.85 21.84 -7.08
CA ARG A 345 -12.91 22.89 -7.46
C ARG A 345 -11.68 22.30 -8.14
N VAL A 346 -11.37 22.78 -9.34
CA VAL A 346 -10.24 22.34 -10.15
C VAL A 346 -9.28 23.51 -10.38
N ALA A 347 -8.03 23.36 -9.95
CA ALA A 347 -6.97 24.27 -10.36
C ALA A 347 -6.39 23.83 -11.71
N ILE A 348 -6.05 24.77 -12.59
CA ILE A 348 -5.23 24.49 -13.78
C ILE A 348 -3.77 24.78 -13.44
N LEU A 349 -2.92 23.76 -13.57
CA LEU A 349 -1.46 23.87 -13.50
C LEU A 349 -0.91 23.97 -14.92
N VAL A 350 -0.42 25.16 -15.28
CA VAL A 350 0.29 25.39 -16.55
C VAL A 350 1.78 25.14 -16.32
N LEU A 351 2.31 24.03 -16.85
CA LEU A 351 3.71 23.67 -16.72
C LEU A 351 4.55 24.40 -17.77
N ALA A 352 5.34 25.38 -17.34
CA ALA A 352 6.13 26.28 -18.18
C ALA A 352 7.62 26.33 -17.77
N ALA A 353 8.12 25.28 -17.09
CA ALA A 353 9.46 25.22 -16.52
C ALA A 353 10.52 24.52 -17.40
N GLY A 354 10.11 23.98 -18.55
CA GLY A 354 10.96 23.14 -19.40
C GLY A 354 12.11 23.89 -20.06
N GLN A 355 13.27 23.23 -20.20
CA GLN A 355 14.51 23.82 -20.71
C GLN A 355 14.57 24.00 -22.24
N ALA A 356 13.57 23.51 -22.97
CA ALA A 356 13.53 23.58 -24.43
C ALA A 356 14.81 23.03 -25.13
N ARG A 357 15.42 21.96 -24.58
CA ARG A 357 16.71 21.40 -25.05
C ARG A 357 16.77 21.08 -26.56
N ARG A 358 15.62 20.78 -27.16
CA ARG A 358 15.47 20.44 -28.59
C ARG A 358 15.42 21.67 -29.52
N MET A 359 15.43 22.89 -28.98
CA MET A 359 15.45 24.16 -29.72
C MET A 359 16.85 24.60 -30.19
N GLY A 360 17.88 23.81 -29.88
CA GLY A 360 19.27 24.06 -30.26
C GLY A 360 19.96 25.15 -29.43
N SER A 361 21.23 25.42 -29.76
CA SER A 361 22.10 26.38 -29.07
C SER A 361 21.85 27.85 -29.42
N SER A 362 20.81 28.13 -30.20
CA SER A 362 20.46 29.48 -30.68
C SER A 362 20.00 30.45 -29.59
N GLY A 363 19.81 29.97 -28.36
CA GLY A 363 19.29 30.76 -27.26
C GLY A 363 17.79 31.06 -27.36
N LYS A 364 17.07 30.50 -28.34
CA LYS A 364 15.63 30.73 -28.55
C LYS A 364 14.77 29.78 -27.72
N HIS A 365 13.67 30.28 -27.15
CA HIS A 365 12.80 29.49 -26.28
C HIS A 365 11.41 29.29 -26.88
N LYS A 366 10.97 28.04 -27.03
CA LYS A 366 9.67 27.69 -27.64
C LYS A 366 8.47 28.40 -27.00
N LEU A 367 8.51 28.58 -25.68
CA LEU A 367 7.42 29.26 -24.95
C LEU A 367 7.34 30.77 -25.22
N LEU A 368 8.43 31.38 -25.70
CA LEU A 368 8.50 32.79 -26.09
C LEU A 368 8.26 32.99 -27.58
N ALA A 369 8.13 31.91 -28.36
CA ALA A 369 7.76 31.99 -29.76
C ALA A 369 6.39 32.66 -29.91
N GLU A 370 6.27 33.55 -30.89
CA GLU A 370 5.03 34.26 -31.12
C GLU A 370 4.16 33.52 -32.14
N PHE A 371 2.90 33.31 -31.77
CA PHE A 371 1.84 32.89 -32.68
C PHE A 371 0.85 34.03 -32.77
N ASP A 372 0.60 34.56 -33.97
CA ASP A 372 -0.22 35.75 -34.19
C ASP A 372 0.20 36.94 -33.30
N GLY A 373 1.51 37.17 -33.18
CA GLY A 373 2.08 38.26 -32.38
C GLY A 373 2.01 38.09 -30.86
N ARG A 374 1.60 36.91 -30.35
CA ARG A 374 1.51 36.62 -28.91
C ARG A 374 2.42 35.46 -28.50
N PRO A 375 3.21 35.59 -27.42
CA PRO A 375 4.02 34.48 -26.90
C PRO A 375 3.18 33.23 -26.60
N LEU A 376 3.72 32.06 -26.92
CA LEU A 376 3.04 30.78 -26.74
C LEU A 376 2.59 30.56 -25.29
N VAL A 377 3.45 30.82 -24.30
CA VAL A 377 3.08 30.71 -22.88
C VAL A 377 1.89 31.59 -22.52
N ARG A 378 1.82 32.80 -23.08
CA ARG A 378 0.71 33.72 -22.84
C ARG A 378 -0.60 33.16 -23.41
N ARG A 379 -0.56 32.60 -24.62
CA ARG A 379 -1.72 31.95 -25.25
C ARG A 379 -2.23 30.77 -24.41
N SER A 380 -1.33 29.92 -23.93
CA SER A 380 -1.67 28.77 -23.09
C SER A 380 -2.28 29.20 -21.74
N VAL A 381 -1.76 30.28 -21.14
CA VAL A 381 -2.31 30.85 -19.89
C VAL A 381 -3.66 31.54 -20.13
N ASP A 382 -3.83 32.28 -21.22
CA ASP A 382 -5.12 32.88 -21.60
C ASP A 382 -6.18 31.79 -21.81
N ALA A 383 -5.82 30.67 -22.47
CA ALA A 383 -6.70 29.52 -22.64
C ALA A 383 -7.13 28.92 -21.30
N ALA A 384 -6.18 28.75 -20.36
CA ALA A 384 -6.46 28.28 -19.00
C ALA A 384 -7.38 29.22 -18.21
N LEU A 385 -7.14 30.54 -18.28
CA LEU A 385 -7.98 31.54 -17.62
C LEU A 385 -9.41 31.54 -18.18
N ALA A 386 -9.56 31.38 -19.50
CA ALA A 386 -10.86 31.33 -20.17
C ALA A 386 -11.60 29.98 -20.03
N ALA A 387 -11.00 29.00 -19.34
CA ALA A 387 -11.59 27.67 -19.15
C ALA A 387 -12.57 27.60 -17.96
N GLY A 388 -12.59 28.61 -17.07
CA GLY A 388 -13.49 28.63 -15.91
C GLY A 388 -13.04 27.72 -14.76
N ALA A 389 -11.72 27.62 -14.55
CA ALA A 389 -11.12 27.00 -13.38
C ALA A 389 -11.05 27.97 -12.20
N GLU A 390 -11.08 27.45 -10.98
CA GLU A 390 -11.09 28.23 -9.74
C GLU A 390 -9.75 28.92 -9.48
N ARG A 391 -8.65 28.31 -9.93
CA ARG A 391 -7.31 28.86 -9.84
C ARG A 391 -6.49 28.47 -11.06
N VAL A 392 -5.69 29.41 -11.57
CA VAL A 392 -4.65 29.12 -12.57
C VAL A 392 -3.29 29.37 -11.93
N VAL A 393 -2.46 28.34 -11.94
CA VAL A 393 -1.08 28.39 -11.43
C VAL A 393 -0.12 28.11 -12.58
N VAL A 394 0.87 28.98 -12.75
CA VAL A 394 1.91 28.84 -13.76
C VAL A 394 3.20 28.44 -13.06
N VAL A 395 3.75 27.28 -13.42
CA VAL A 395 5.01 26.78 -12.87
C VAL A 395 6.14 27.17 -13.81
N THR A 396 7.02 28.06 -13.36
CA THR A 396 8.16 28.58 -14.13
C THR A 396 9.48 27.96 -13.66
N GLY A 397 10.51 27.98 -14.50
CA GLY A 397 11.80 27.36 -14.23
C GLY A 397 12.90 27.97 -15.10
N HIS A 398 13.34 27.24 -16.13
CA HIS A 398 14.30 27.78 -17.09
C HIS A 398 13.79 29.09 -17.73
N ARG A 399 14.66 30.12 -17.80
CA ARG A 399 14.30 31.49 -18.24
C ARG A 399 13.05 32.07 -17.57
N ALA A 400 12.85 31.76 -16.27
CA ALA A 400 11.67 32.20 -15.51
C ALA A 400 11.38 33.71 -15.64
N GLN A 401 12.39 34.57 -15.59
CA GLN A 401 12.19 36.03 -15.69
C GLN A 401 11.48 36.44 -16.99
N GLU A 402 11.84 35.82 -18.11
CA GLU A 402 11.31 36.17 -19.43
C GLU A 402 9.93 35.54 -19.65
N VAL A 403 9.74 34.30 -19.18
CA VAL A 403 8.45 33.61 -19.19
C VAL A 403 7.44 34.37 -18.32
N GLU A 404 7.85 34.84 -17.14
CA GLU A 404 7.03 35.64 -16.23
C GLU A 404 6.72 37.02 -16.80
N ALA A 405 7.68 37.65 -17.49
CA ALA A 405 7.45 38.92 -18.19
C ALA A 405 6.39 38.77 -19.29
N ALA A 406 6.42 37.67 -20.06
CA ALA A 406 5.46 37.40 -21.13
C ALA A 406 4.01 37.25 -20.64
N ILE A 407 3.82 36.80 -19.39
CA ILE A 407 2.50 36.62 -18.75
C ILE A 407 2.17 37.72 -17.71
N SER A 408 2.99 38.78 -17.66
CA SER A 408 2.79 39.89 -16.73
C SER A 408 1.42 40.53 -16.93
N GLY A 409 0.77 40.89 -15.81
CA GLY A 409 -0.57 41.46 -15.77
C GLY A 409 -1.73 40.45 -15.84
N LEU A 410 -1.45 39.15 -15.99
CA LEU A 410 -2.49 38.12 -15.92
C LEU A 410 -2.80 37.72 -14.47
N PRO A 411 -4.07 37.42 -14.13
CA PRO A 411 -4.50 37.05 -12.78
C PRO A 411 -4.16 35.59 -12.45
N VAL A 412 -2.86 35.27 -12.40
CA VAL A 412 -2.34 33.92 -12.13
C VAL A 412 -1.44 33.88 -10.91
N ARG A 413 -1.34 32.71 -10.28
CA ARG A 413 -0.32 32.46 -9.26
C ARG A 413 0.93 31.90 -9.94
N ILE A 414 2.08 32.51 -9.71
CA ILE A 414 3.35 32.04 -10.26
C ILE A 414 4.08 31.23 -9.19
N VAL A 415 4.56 30.04 -9.56
CA VAL A 415 5.38 29.17 -8.71
C VAL A 415 6.69 28.90 -9.43
N ARG A 416 7.81 29.29 -8.81
CA ARG A 416 9.15 29.04 -9.35
C ARG A 416 9.66 27.68 -8.89
N ASN A 417 9.94 26.78 -9.83
CA ASN A 417 10.57 25.50 -9.58
C ASN A 417 12.10 25.60 -9.71
N ALA A 418 12.80 25.65 -8.57
CA ALA A 418 14.27 25.66 -8.55
C ALA A 418 14.89 24.36 -9.09
N LEU A 419 14.17 23.23 -8.97
CA LEU A 419 14.62 21.90 -9.38
C LEU A 419 14.10 21.50 -10.77
N HIS A 420 13.90 22.47 -11.66
CA HIS A 420 13.34 22.23 -13.00
C HIS A 420 14.24 21.34 -13.88
N GLU A 421 15.51 21.19 -13.54
CA GLU A 421 16.47 20.34 -14.25
C GLU A 421 16.25 18.84 -13.99
N ASP A 422 15.60 18.50 -12.86
CA ASP A 422 15.37 17.13 -12.39
C ASP A 422 14.13 16.47 -13.05
N GLY A 423 13.50 17.15 -14.00
CA GLY A 423 12.43 16.63 -14.85
C GLY A 423 11.02 17.13 -14.53
N MET A 424 10.05 16.75 -15.35
CA MET A 424 8.66 17.23 -15.26
C MET A 424 8.00 16.97 -13.90
N SER A 425 8.39 15.89 -13.19
CA SER A 425 7.82 15.53 -11.88
C SER A 425 8.03 16.61 -10.81
N THR A 426 9.17 17.30 -10.80
CA THR A 426 9.44 18.38 -9.83
C THR A 426 8.56 19.60 -10.08
N SER A 427 8.26 19.89 -11.35
CA SER A 427 7.37 20.99 -11.76
C SER A 427 5.92 20.69 -11.39
N LEU A 428 5.47 19.44 -11.60
CA LEU A 428 4.14 19.01 -11.20
C LEU A 428 3.97 19.05 -9.67
N ASN A 429 4.98 18.58 -8.91
CA ASN A 429 4.98 18.63 -7.45
C ASN A 429 4.93 20.07 -6.92
N ALA A 430 5.74 20.98 -7.47
CA ALA A 430 5.75 22.39 -7.09
C ALA A 430 4.40 23.06 -7.35
N GLY A 431 3.79 22.82 -8.52
CA GLY A 431 2.47 23.35 -8.85
C GLY A 431 1.36 22.79 -7.95
N MET A 432 1.39 21.47 -7.67
CA MET A 432 0.39 20.82 -6.82
C MET A 432 0.45 21.31 -5.37
N ALA A 433 1.65 21.45 -4.79
CA ALA A 433 1.83 21.95 -3.43
C ALA A 433 1.24 23.35 -3.23
N ALA A 434 1.12 24.14 -4.31
CA ALA A 434 0.51 25.47 -4.25
C ALA A 434 -1.03 25.46 -4.22
N VAL A 435 -1.70 24.34 -4.52
CA VAL A 435 -3.16 24.29 -4.69
C VAL A 435 -3.84 23.13 -3.97
N GLU A 436 -3.08 22.19 -3.41
CA GLU A 436 -3.62 20.95 -2.83
C GLU A 436 -4.55 21.15 -1.63
N THR A 437 -4.42 22.28 -0.92
CA THR A 437 -5.31 22.66 0.19
C THR A 437 -6.50 23.50 -0.26
N GLU A 438 -6.51 23.98 -1.51
CA GLU A 438 -7.52 24.89 -2.06
C GLU A 438 -8.50 24.18 -3.02
N CYS A 439 -8.05 23.12 -3.70
CA CYS A 439 -8.77 22.47 -4.79
C CYS A 439 -8.87 20.95 -4.62
N GLY A 440 -9.99 20.37 -5.05
CA GLY A 440 -10.24 18.93 -5.07
C GLY A 440 -9.65 18.19 -6.28
N ALA A 441 -9.12 18.92 -7.27
CA ALA A 441 -8.41 18.36 -8.41
C ALA A 441 -7.46 19.36 -9.06
N VAL A 442 -6.55 18.83 -9.88
CA VAL A 442 -5.66 19.63 -10.74
C VAL A 442 -5.75 19.20 -12.19
N LEU A 443 -5.94 20.14 -13.10
CA LEU A 443 -5.78 19.95 -14.54
C LEU A 443 -4.34 20.32 -14.91
N VAL A 444 -3.58 19.33 -15.35
CA VAL A 444 -2.20 19.50 -15.82
C VAL A 444 -2.22 19.88 -17.30
N HIS A 445 -1.85 21.11 -17.60
CA HIS A 445 -1.76 21.67 -18.95
C HIS A 445 -0.31 22.03 -19.28
N LEU A 446 0.19 21.55 -20.42
CA LEU A 446 1.55 21.85 -20.88
C LEU A 446 1.57 23.15 -21.68
N ALA A 447 2.50 24.05 -21.37
CA ALA A 447 2.53 25.40 -21.95
C ALA A 447 2.91 25.43 -23.43
N ASP A 448 3.46 24.35 -23.97
CA ASP A 448 3.99 24.19 -25.32
C ASP A 448 3.00 23.58 -26.33
N MET A 449 1.71 23.50 -25.97
CA MET A 449 0.66 22.93 -26.80
C MET A 449 -0.21 24.03 -27.46
N PRO A 450 0.21 24.62 -28.61
CA PRO A 450 -0.43 25.82 -29.19
C PRO A 450 -1.88 25.63 -29.66
N ARG A 451 -2.32 24.38 -29.84
CA ARG A 451 -3.63 24.04 -30.39
C ARG A 451 -4.66 23.68 -29.32
N VAL A 452 -4.27 23.54 -28.05
CA VAL A 452 -5.21 23.31 -26.96
C VAL A 452 -5.94 24.62 -26.66
N SER A 453 -7.25 24.62 -26.88
CA SER A 453 -8.12 25.79 -26.71
C SER A 453 -8.75 25.84 -25.32
N SER A 454 -9.34 26.98 -24.98
CA SER A 454 -10.17 27.11 -23.77
C SER A 454 -11.44 26.24 -23.81
N GLU A 455 -11.92 25.90 -25.01
CA GLU A 455 -13.06 24.99 -25.19
C GLU A 455 -12.68 23.55 -24.85
N ASP A 456 -11.50 23.11 -25.28
CA ASP A 456 -10.97 21.78 -24.93
C ASP A 456 -10.84 21.63 -23.41
N LEU A 457 -10.28 22.64 -22.75
CA LEU A 457 -10.16 22.66 -21.29
C LEU A 457 -11.54 22.64 -20.60
N ARG A 458 -12.52 23.38 -21.13
CA ARG A 458 -13.91 23.34 -20.63
C ARG A 458 -14.54 21.97 -20.79
N LEU A 459 -14.29 21.24 -21.89
CA LEU A 459 -14.79 19.89 -22.09
C LEU A 459 -14.26 18.93 -21.01
N LEU A 460 -12.96 19.00 -20.71
CA LEU A 460 -12.37 18.19 -19.64
C LEU A 460 -12.96 18.55 -18.27
N LEU A 461 -13.05 19.85 -17.94
CA LEU A 461 -13.62 20.32 -16.67
C LEU A 461 -15.10 19.91 -16.52
N ALA A 462 -15.88 20.01 -17.60
CA ALA A 462 -17.29 19.60 -17.61
C ALA A 462 -17.42 18.08 -17.42
N ALA A 463 -16.58 17.27 -18.08
CA ALA A 463 -16.57 15.82 -17.89
C ALA A 463 -16.21 15.44 -16.44
N PHE A 464 -15.24 16.12 -15.83
CA PHE A 464 -14.84 15.89 -14.45
C PHE A 464 -15.97 16.23 -13.46
N ARG A 465 -16.57 17.41 -13.59
CA ARG A 465 -17.70 17.86 -12.77
C ARG A 465 -18.92 16.94 -12.94
N LYS A 466 -19.24 16.54 -14.17
CA LYS A 466 -20.33 15.59 -14.47
C LYS A 466 -20.10 14.20 -13.83
N ALA A 467 -18.85 13.79 -13.67
CA ALA A 467 -18.47 12.53 -13.05
C ALA A 467 -18.33 12.59 -11.52
N GLY A 468 -18.64 13.73 -10.88
CA GLY A 468 -18.66 13.88 -9.43
C GLY A 468 -17.28 13.97 -8.78
N GLY A 469 -16.27 14.48 -9.51
CA GLY A 469 -15.02 14.94 -8.93
C GLY A 469 -14.00 13.87 -8.50
N ASN A 470 -14.25 12.59 -8.77
CA ASN A 470 -13.42 11.48 -8.28
C ASN A 470 -12.87 10.57 -9.39
N VAL A 471 -12.73 11.10 -10.61
CA VAL A 471 -12.22 10.38 -11.77
C VAL A 471 -11.02 11.11 -12.37
N ILE A 472 -10.15 10.37 -13.04
CA ILE A 472 -9.16 10.97 -13.94
C ILE A 472 -9.87 11.31 -15.24
N VAL A 473 -9.70 12.53 -15.74
CA VAL A 473 -10.17 12.91 -17.09
C VAL A 473 -8.96 13.17 -17.96
N ARG A 474 -8.91 12.58 -19.14
CA ARG A 474 -7.75 12.66 -20.03
C ARG A 474 -8.18 13.03 -21.45
N ALA A 475 -7.48 13.99 -22.03
CA ALA A 475 -7.62 14.31 -23.44
C ALA A 475 -7.17 13.14 -24.33
N VAL A 476 -7.91 12.85 -25.39
CA VAL A 476 -7.55 11.86 -26.42
C VAL A 476 -7.74 12.42 -27.83
N SER A 477 -7.06 11.79 -28.78
CA SER A 477 -7.29 11.93 -30.23
C SER A 477 -7.36 10.54 -30.85
N ASP A 478 -8.48 10.19 -31.49
CA ASP A 478 -8.70 8.88 -32.11
C ASP A 478 -8.44 7.72 -31.13
N GLY A 479 -8.88 7.88 -29.88
CA GLY A 479 -8.64 6.93 -28.79
C GLY A 479 -7.19 6.85 -28.30
N LYS A 480 -6.27 7.63 -28.89
CA LYS A 480 -4.89 7.74 -28.40
C LYS A 480 -4.82 8.80 -27.30
N ARG A 481 -4.26 8.40 -26.16
CA ARG A 481 -4.03 9.25 -24.98
C ARG A 481 -3.13 10.46 -25.26
N GLY A 482 -3.57 11.65 -24.86
CA GLY A 482 -2.81 12.89 -24.97
C GLY A 482 -2.87 13.72 -23.68
N ASN A 483 -2.63 15.02 -23.83
CA ASN A 483 -2.75 16.04 -22.80
C ASN A 483 -3.78 17.08 -23.25
N PRO A 484 -4.46 17.81 -22.34
CA PRO A 484 -4.29 17.86 -20.88
C PRO A 484 -4.90 16.68 -20.09
N VAL A 485 -4.60 16.61 -18.79
CA VAL A 485 -5.13 15.58 -17.88
C VAL A 485 -5.61 16.20 -16.55
N ILE A 486 -6.80 15.84 -16.09
CA ILE A 486 -7.29 16.14 -14.74
C ILE A 486 -6.98 14.97 -13.80
N LEU A 487 -6.36 15.32 -12.68
CA LEU A 487 -5.99 14.44 -11.58
C LEU A 487 -6.82 14.81 -10.34
N PRO A 488 -7.70 13.92 -9.83
CA PRO A 488 -8.47 14.16 -8.62
C PRO A 488 -7.60 14.11 -7.37
N HIS A 489 -8.09 14.66 -6.26
CA HIS A 489 -7.38 14.71 -4.97
C HIS A 489 -6.83 13.35 -4.53
N SER A 490 -7.57 12.26 -4.80
CA SER A 490 -7.16 10.88 -4.51
C SER A 490 -5.83 10.47 -5.16
N THR A 491 -5.40 11.18 -6.21
CA THR A 491 -4.13 10.93 -6.90
C THR A 491 -2.95 11.76 -6.38
N PHE A 492 -3.17 12.76 -5.51
CA PHE A 492 -2.12 13.69 -5.09
C PHE A 492 -0.97 13.00 -4.35
N ALA A 493 -1.27 12.01 -3.51
CA ALA A 493 -0.24 11.20 -2.84
C ALA A 493 0.63 10.41 -3.84
N ALA A 494 0.08 10.02 -5.00
CA ALA A 494 0.83 9.36 -6.06
C ALA A 494 1.70 10.35 -6.84
N VAL A 495 1.20 11.57 -7.09
CA VAL A 495 1.98 12.67 -7.70
C VAL A 495 3.26 12.95 -6.89
N ARG A 496 3.15 13.04 -5.55
CA ARG A 496 4.28 13.28 -4.64
C ARG A 496 5.40 12.24 -4.73
N LYS A 497 5.09 11.03 -5.22
CA LYS A 497 6.05 9.91 -5.34
C LYS A 497 6.69 9.82 -6.71
N LEU A 498 6.30 10.68 -7.66
CA LEU A 498 6.94 10.72 -8.98
C LEU A 498 8.36 11.27 -8.87
N SER A 499 9.25 10.73 -9.69
CA SER A 499 10.65 11.15 -9.80
C SER A 499 11.10 11.19 -11.26
N GLY A 500 12.00 12.10 -11.59
CA GLY A 500 12.57 12.23 -12.94
C GLY A 500 11.60 12.86 -13.94
N ASP A 501 11.81 12.56 -15.22
CA ASP A 501 11.03 13.14 -16.33
C ASP A 501 9.71 12.39 -16.61
N VAL A 502 8.97 12.09 -15.54
CA VAL A 502 7.70 11.37 -15.62
C VAL A 502 6.54 12.32 -15.32
N GLY A 503 5.67 12.52 -16.32
CA GLY A 503 4.44 13.29 -16.17
C GLY A 503 3.28 12.49 -15.57
N ALA A 504 2.05 13.02 -15.70
CA ALA A 504 0.83 12.43 -15.14
C ALA A 504 0.54 10.99 -15.58
N ARG A 505 1.16 10.52 -16.67
CA ARG A 505 0.97 9.19 -17.26
C ARG A 505 1.11 8.03 -16.26
N GLN A 506 2.18 8.01 -15.45
CA GLN A 506 2.44 6.91 -14.52
C GLN A 506 1.34 6.82 -13.45
N ILE A 507 0.77 7.95 -13.05
CA ILE A 507 -0.33 8.01 -12.09
C ILE A 507 -1.58 7.36 -12.69
N ILE A 508 -1.90 7.67 -13.96
CA ILE A 508 -3.07 7.10 -14.64
C ILE A 508 -2.94 5.56 -14.72
N GLU A 509 -1.73 5.06 -15.01
CA GLU A 509 -1.47 3.63 -15.14
C GLU A 509 -1.44 2.88 -13.80
N THR A 510 -1.18 3.56 -12.67
CA THR A 510 -0.95 2.92 -11.35
C THR A 510 -1.99 3.23 -10.27
N SER A 511 -2.79 4.29 -10.44
CA SER A 511 -3.70 4.80 -9.39
C SER A 511 -4.95 3.95 -9.18
N GLY A 512 -5.38 3.17 -10.17
CA GLY A 512 -6.64 2.41 -10.10
C GLY A 512 -7.90 3.29 -10.08
N VAL A 513 -7.76 4.60 -10.30
CA VAL A 513 -8.88 5.55 -10.39
C VAL A 513 -9.54 5.41 -11.78
N PRO A 514 -10.89 5.42 -11.88
CA PRO A 514 -11.57 5.38 -13.17
C PRO A 514 -11.10 6.52 -14.08
N VAL A 515 -10.92 6.21 -15.36
CA VAL A 515 -10.45 7.16 -16.38
C VAL A 515 -11.58 7.43 -17.36
N ILE A 516 -11.87 8.71 -17.59
CA ILE A 516 -12.75 9.18 -18.66
C ILE A 516 -11.88 9.82 -19.73
N ASP A 517 -11.96 9.28 -20.94
CA ASP A 517 -11.31 9.85 -22.11
C ASP A 517 -12.23 10.89 -22.76
N VAL A 518 -11.69 12.08 -23.04
CA VAL A 518 -12.39 13.20 -23.69
C VAL A 518 -11.69 13.50 -25.01
N GLU A 519 -12.41 13.30 -26.11
CA GLU A 519 -11.92 13.54 -27.46
C GLU A 519 -11.83 15.05 -27.72
N ILE A 520 -10.61 15.56 -27.94
CA ILE A 520 -10.33 16.97 -28.29
C ILE A 520 -9.59 17.09 -29.64
N GLY A 521 -9.52 15.99 -30.38
CA GLY A 521 -8.87 15.91 -31.67
C GLY A 521 -7.35 16.05 -31.60
N PRO A 522 -6.71 16.40 -32.74
CA PRO A 522 -5.26 16.41 -32.88
C PRO A 522 -4.53 17.33 -31.88
N ALA A 523 -5.23 18.30 -31.29
CA ALA A 523 -4.69 19.18 -30.25
C ALA A 523 -4.12 18.39 -29.06
N ALA A 524 -4.68 17.21 -28.74
CA ALA A 524 -4.25 16.39 -27.62
C ALA A 524 -2.79 15.93 -27.67
N HIS A 525 -2.19 15.91 -28.87
CA HIS A 525 -0.83 15.42 -29.12
C HIS A 525 0.06 16.45 -29.80
N PHE A 526 -0.40 17.71 -29.90
CA PHE A 526 0.30 18.72 -30.68
C PHE A 526 1.09 19.66 -29.77
N ASP A 527 2.32 19.29 -29.46
CA ASP A 527 3.35 20.11 -28.81
C ASP A 527 4.43 20.55 -29.80
N VAL A 528 5.04 21.72 -29.56
CA VAL A 528 6.09 22.27 -30.43
C VAL A 528 7.47 22.16 -29.78
N ASP A 529 8.19 21.10 -30.11
CA ASP A 529 9.46 20.77 -29.46
C ASP A 529 10.72 21.23 -30.22
N THR A 530 10.61 21.52 -31.52
CA THR A 530 11.72 21.94 -32.37
C THR A 530 11.41 23.26 -33.10
N PRO A 531 12.42 23.98 -33.62
CA PRO A 531 12.19 25.19 -34.40
C PRO A 531 11.31 24.97 -35.62
N GLU A 532 11.47 23.83 -36.29
CA GLU A 532 10.65 23.44 -37.44
C GLU A 532 9.21 23.15 -37.02
N ALA A 533 9.00 22.55 -35.84
CA ALA A 533 7.67 22.31 -35.29
C ALA A 533 6.96 23.63 -34.95
N VAL A 534 7.69 24.61 -34.38
CA VAL A 534 7.16 25.95 -34.11
C VAL A 534 6.77 26.63 -35.43
N ALA A 535 7.66 26.66 -36.42
CA ALA A 535 7.39 27.27 -37.72
C ALA A 535 6.23 26.59 -38.47
N GLY A 536 6.22 25.25 -38.49
CA GLY A 536 5.15 24.45 -39.11
C GLY A 536 3.80 24.58 -38.40
N ALA A 537 3.80 25.00 -37.13
CA ALA A 537 2.60 25.35 -36.38
C ALA A 537 2.15 26.81 -36.58
N GLY A 538 2.87 27.61 -37.38
CA GLY A 538 2.59 29.02 -37.63
C GLY A 538 3.23 30.00 -36.62
N GLY A 539 4.18 29.53 -35.82
CA GLY A 539 4.90 30.34 -34.84
C GLY A 539 6.20 30.93 -35.40
N VAL A 540 6.62 32.06 -34.84
CA VAL A 540 7.87 32.74 -35.17
C VAL A 540 8.75 32.79 -33.93
N LEU A 541 9.95 32.21 -34.03
CA LEU A 541 10.96 32.32 -32.97
C LEU A 541 11.68 33.67 -33.08
N ARG A 542 11.47 34.53 -32.09
CA ARG A 542 12.23 35.76 -31.93
C ARG A 542 13.52 35.52 -31.14
N ASP A 543 14.51 36.36 -31.38
CA ASP A 543 15.78 36.39 -30.65
C ASP A 543 15.58 36.85 -29.19
#